data_AF-A0A836CMZ8-F1
#
_entry.id   AF-A0A836CMZ8-F1
#
_cell.length_a   1.000
_cell.length_b   1.000
_cell.length_c   1.000
_cell.angle_alpha   90.00
_cell.angle_beta   90.00
_cell.angle_gamma   90.00
#
_symmetry.space_group_name_H-M   'P 1'
#
loop_
_entity.id
_entity.type
_entity.pdbx_description
1 polymer ?
#
loop_
_entity_poly.entity_id
_entity_poly.type
_entity_poly.pdbx_seq_one_letter_code
_entity_poly.pdbx_strand_id
1 'polypeptide(L)'
;SGVATVDESIANLPLLPEYVKKLAMSRNERDVLAKKATKALEKKSVNSMQINAASLIDECVSISGNPKSNPFDLACAIGLVSGRRMIEIFKTAEFELLDRDDRTLLFAGQAKKSFPCDADAYRIPTLAKSSAIVAGLRRLRDRKCADDMDNKQVNLKWSNSANTAARRLLGDGHHFHDLRAIYAVISFNATLPHSFSLNAFVAKVLGHAGLNNSLNYTSIHVN
;
A
#
# COMPACT_ATOMS: atom_id res chain seq x y z
N SER A 1 6.01 -35.29 -28.50
CA SER A 1 4.92 -35.76 -27.63
C SER A 1 5.33 -36.07 -26.18
N GLY A 2 6.59 -35.87 -25.75
CA GLY A 2 7.04 -36.22 -24.39
C GLY A 2 7.04 -35.12 -23.32
N VAL A 3 6.80 -33.84 -23.67
CA VAL A 3 6.82 -32.73 -22.69
C VAL A 3 5.49 -32.63 -21.92
N ALA A 4 4.36 -32.80 -22.61
CA ALA A 4 3.03 -32.77 -22.00
C ALA A 4 2.82 -33.86 -20.92
N THR A 5 3.41 -35.05 -21.13
CA THR A 5 3.34 -36.17 -20.19
C THR A 5 4.13 -35.94 -18.91
N VAL A 6 5.20 -35.16 -18.96
CA VAL A 6 6.02 -34.84 -17.76
C VAL A 6 5.32 -33.78 -16.92
N ASP A 7 4.72 -32.76 -17.54
CA ASP A 7 3.94 -31.73 -16.83
C ASP A 7 2.72 -32.32 -16.12
N GLU A 8 2.00 -33.25 -16.75
CA GLU A 8 0.90 -34.00 -16.11
C GLU A 8 1.38 -34.87 -14.95
N SER A 9 2.58 -35.45 -15.06
CA SER A 9 3.19 -36.27 -14.00
C SER A 9 3.67 -35.41 -12.82
N ILE A 10 4.19 -34.22 -13.09
CA ILE A 10 4.60 -33.23 -12.08
C ILE A 10 3.40 -32.61 -11.38
N ALA A 11 2.32 -32.31 -12.09
CA ALA A 11 1.08 -31.78 -11.50
C ALA A 11 0.44 -32.75 -10.49
N ASN A 12 0.63 -34.06 -10.68
CA ASN A 12 0.06 -35.12 -9.84
C ASN A 12 0.99 -35.60 -8.71
N LEU A 13 2.24 -35.11 -8.65
CA LEU A 13 3.12 -35.41 -7.54
C LEU A 13 2.55 -34.79 -6.25
N PRO A 14 2.35 -35.58 -5.17
CA PRO A 14 1.99 -35.02 -3.87
C PRO A 14 3.22 -34.30 -3.30
N LEU A 15 3.43 -33.06 -3.74
CA LEU A 15 4.55 -32.19 -3.34
C LEU A 15 4.53 -31.86 -1.84
N LEU A 16 3.40 -32.06 -1.17
CA LEU A 16 3.19 -31.75 0.23
C LEU A 16 2.81 -33.03 1.01
N PRO A 17 3.37 -33.23 2.21
CA PRO A 17 3.00 -34.34 3.09
C PRO A 17 1.49 -34.41 3.36
N GLU A 18 0.93 -35.61 3.48
CA GLU A 18 -0.51 -35.85 3.68
C GLU A 18 -1.14 -35.07 4.85
N TYR A 19 -0.37 -34.81 5.92
CA TYR A 19 -0.88 -34.02 7.05
C TYR A 19 -1.14 -32.55 6.69
N VAL A 20 -0.47 -31.99 5.68
CA VAL A 20 -0.68 -30.62 5.19
C VAL A 20 -2.05 -30.48 4.51
N LYS A 21 -2.52 -31.54 3.85
CA LYS A 21 -3.89 -31.58 3.29
C LYS A 21 -4.97 -31.47 4.37
N LYS A 22 -4.68 -31.95 5.59
CA LYS A 22 -5.57 -31.86 6.77
C LYS A 22 -5.55 -30.49 7.44
N LEU A 23 -4.55 -29.65 7.15
CA LEU A 23 -4.47 -28.25 7.59
C LEU A 23 -5.20 -27.29 6.65
N ALA A 24 -5.65 -27.77 5.48
CA ALA A 24 -6.39 -26.96 4.54
C ALA A 24 -7.78 -26.65 5.10
N MET A 25 -8.12 -25.36 5.12
CA MET A 25 -9.45 -24.91 5.50
C MET A 25 -10.52 -25.65 4.69
N SER A 26 -11.59 -26.08 5.35
CA SER A 26 -12.71 -26.72 4.67
C SER A 26 -13.32 -25.76 3.64
N ARG A 27 -13.97 -26.32 2.61
CA ARG A 27 -14.67 -25.53 1.59
C ARG A 27 -15.70 -24.59 2.23
N ASN A 28 -16.42 -25.07 3.24
CA ASN A 28 -17.41 -24.29 3.98
C ASN A 28 -16.78 -23.10 4.73
N GLU A 29 -15.64 -23.29 5.41
CA GLU A 29 -14.96 -22.19 6.11
C GLU A 29 -14.45 -21.14 5.12
N ARG A 30 -13.89 -21.56 3.98
CA ARG A 30 -13.47 -20.65 2.90
C ARG A 30 -14.66 -19.86 2.35
N ASP A 31 -15.79 -20.52 2.10
CA ASP A 31 -16.99 -19.88 1.57
C ASP A 31 -17.60 -18.89 2.58
N VAL A 32 -17.59 -19.23 3.88
CA VAL A 32 -18.05 -18.32 4.94
C VAL A 32 -17.14 -17.10 5.06
N LEU A 33 -15.81 -17.28 5.01
CA LEU A 33 -14.85 -16.17 5.04
C LEU A 33 -14.95 -15.30 3.80
N ALA A 34 -15.11 -15.91 2.62
CA ALA A 34 -15.34 -15.19 1.37
C ALA A 34 -16.62 -14.36 1.45
N LYS A 35 -17.75 -14.94 1.90
CA LYS A 35 -19.01 -14.22 2.10
C LYS A 35 -18.88 -13.07 3.11
N LYS A 36 -18.14 -13.26 4.21
CA LYS A 36 -17.87 -12.19 5.20
C LYS A 36 -17.04 -11.06 4.59
N ALA A 37 -16.00 -11.38 3.83
CA ALA A 37 -15.18 -10.41 3.13
C ALA A 37 -16.00 -9.63 2.09
N THR A 38 -16.82 -10.30 1.29
CA THR A 38 -17.71 -9.67 0.31
C THR A 38 -18.71 -8.72 0.98
N LYS A 39 -19.38 -9.14 2.06
CA LYS A 39 -20.30 -8.26 2.81
C LYS A 39 -19.59 -7.02 3.40
N ALA A 40 -18.37 -7.18 3.89
CA ALA A 40 -17.58 -6.05 4.38
C ALA A 40 -17.20 -5.08 3.25
N LEU A 41 -16.87 -5.61 2.08
CA LEU A 41 -16.59 -4.82 0.87
C LEU A 41 -17.84 -4.10 0.36
N GLU A 42 -18.99 -4.77 0.32
CA GLU A 42 -20.28 -4.16 -0.06
C GLU A 42 -20.62 -3.00 0.87
N LYS A 43 -20.50 -3.19 2.19
CA LYS A 43 -20.72 -2.11 3.17
C LYS A 43 -19.75 -0.93 2.98
N LYS A 44 -18.48 -1.20 2.63
CA LYS A 44 -17.49 -0.16 2.33
C LYS A 44 -17.82 0.57 1.02
N SER A 45 -18.37 -0.13 0.02
CA SER A 45 -18.78 0.48 -1.25
C SER A 45 -19.98 1.42 -1.10
N VAL A 46 -20.90 1.14 -0.16
CA VAL A 46 -22.08 1.99 0.10
C VAL A 46 -21.72 3.25 0.89
N ASN A 47 -20.75 3.16 1.81
CA ASN A 47 -20.26 4.29 2.58
C ASN A 47 -19.08 4.95 1.86
N SER A 48 -19.39 5.79 0.87
CA SER A 48 -18.35 6.49 0.13
C SER A 48 -17.75 7.64 0.93
N MET A 49 -16.42 7.73 0.91
CA MET A 49 -15.64 8.75 1.59
C MET A 49 -15.46 9.95 0.67
N GLN A 50 -15.85 11.14 1.15
CA GLN A 50 -15.58 12.41 0.46
C GLN A 50 -14.28 12.99 0.99
N ILE A 51 -13.34 13.31 0.09
CA ILE A 51 -12.01 13.79 0.45
C ILE A 51 -11.67 15.05 -0.32
N ASN A 52 -11.51 16.16 0.40
CA ASN A 52 -10.94 17.38 -0.16
C ASN A 52 -9.43 17.15 -0.35
N ALA A 53 -9.01 16.90 -1.59
CA ALA A 53 -7.62 16.52 -1.85
C ALA A 53 -6.63 17.64 -1.54
N ALA A 54 -6.98 18.88 -1.87
CA ALA A 54 -6.09 20.02 -1.66
C ALA A 54 -5.79 20.22 -0.16
N SER A 55 -6.85 20.30 0.66
CA SER A 55 -6.71 20.47 2.11
C SER A 55 -5.93 19.33 2.76
N LEU A 56 -6.18 18.09 2.32
CA LEU A 56 -5.53 16.91 2.89
C LEU A 56 -4.04 16.84 2.50
N ILE A 57 -3.69 17.21 1.26
CA ILE A 57 -2.30 17.30 0.81
C ILE A 57 -1.57 18.40 1.59
N ASP A 58 -2.18 19.58 1.75
CA ASP A 58 -1.58 20.70 2.46
C ASP A 58 -1.28 20.36 3.93
N GLU A 59 -2.20 19.66 4.59
CA GLU A 59 -1.97 19.14 5.94
C GLU A 59 -0.78 18.17 5.98
N CYS A 60 -0.69 17.23 5.02
CA CYS A 60 0.42 16.30 4.94
C CYS A 60 1.76 16.98 4.66
N VAL A 61 1.76 18.04 3.83
CA VAL A 61 2.94 18.87 3.57
C VAL A 61 3.35 19.60 4.84
N SER A 62 2.41 20.16 5.59
CA SER A 62 2.67 20.83 6.89
C SER A 62 3.28 19.86 7.92
N ILE A 63 2.69 18.66 8.07
CA ILE A 63 3.21 17.60 8.95
C ILE A 63 4.63 17.19 8.52
N SER A 64 4.86 17.05 7.21
CA SER A 64 6.16 16.68 6.64
C SER A 64 7.18 17.81 6.71
N GLY A 65 6.76 19.07 6.84
CA GLY A 65 7.64 20.22 7.03
C GLY A 65 8.03 20.45 8.49
N ASN A 66 7.20 20.02 9.44
CA ASN A 66 7.39 20.28 10.87
C ASN A 66 8.29 19.21 11.53
N PRO A 67 9.50 19.56 12.05
CA PRO A 67 10.40 18.62 12.70
C PRO A 67 9.85 18.02 14.00
N LYS A 68 8.91 18.72 14.65
CA LYS A 68 8.29 18.30 15.92
C LYS A 68 7.07 17.41 15.74
N SER A 69 6.63 17.18 14.50
CA SER A 69 5.51 16.29 14.19
C SER A 69 5.68 14.93 14.85
N ASN A 70 4.59 14.38 15.39
CA ASN A 70 4.57 13.03 15.91
C ASN A 70 5.05 12.04 14.83
N PRO A 71 5.91 11.05 15.15
CA PRO A 71 6.42 10.11 14.15
C PRO A 71 5.33 9.35 13.39
N PHE A 72 4.20 9.03 14.04
CA PHE A 72 3.12 8.30 13.38
C PHE A 72 2.28 9.20 12.47
N ASP A 73 2.09 10.47 12.83
CA ASP A 73 1.46 11.46 11.94
C ASP A 73 2.34 11.69 10.71
N LEU A 74 3.66 11.80 10.89
CA LEU A 74 4.62 11.88 9.80
C LEU A 74 4.59 10.63 8.91
N ALA A 75 4.48 9.43 9.50
CA ALA A 75 4.34 8.19 8.74
C ALA A 75 3.04 8.18 7.92
N CYS A 76 1.92 8.67 8.47
CA CYS A 76 0.67 8.81 7.75
C CYS A 76 0.78 9.82 6.60
N ALA A 77 1.39 10.99 6.84
CA ALA A 77 1.61 12.00 5.81
C ALA A 77 2.45 11.44 4.65
N ILE A 78 3.57 10.79 4.94
CA ILE A 78 4.41 10.15 3.92
C ILE A 78 3.64 9.04 3.19
N GLY A 79 2.90 8.20 3.93
CA GLY A 79 2.07 7.13 3.37
C GLY A 79 1.01 7.66 2.40
N LEU A 80 0.37 8.79 2.72
CA LEU A 80 -0.61 9.44 1.85
C LEU A 80 0.04 10.03 0.60
N VAL A 81 1.18 10.71 0.71
CA VAL A 81 1.75 11.43 -0.45
C VAL A 81 2.58 10.54 -1.39
N SER A 82 2.93 9.34 -0.97
CA SER A 82 3.72 8.35 -1.75
C SER A 82 2.97 7.03 -2.03
N GLY A 83 1.83 6.82 -1.38
CA GLY A 83 1.04 5.59 -1.49
C GLY A 83 1.71 4.34 -0.94
N ARG A 84 2.79 4.43 -0.15
CA ARG A 84 3.52 3.26 0.35
C ARG A 84 2.83 2.62 1.55
N ARG A 85 3.08 1.32 1.76
CA ARG A 85 2.58 0.55 2.91
C ARG A 85 3.30 0.96 4.18
N MET A 86 2.63 0.76 5.32
CA MET A 86 3.21 1.02 6.65
C MET A 86 4.60 0.40 6.81
N ILE A 87 4.75 -0.89 6.50
CA ILE A 87 6.03 -1.59 6.62
C ILE A 87 7.11 -1.02 5.68
N GLU A 88 6.73 -0.51 4.53
CA GLU A 88 7.65 0.13 3.59
C GLU A 88 8.14 1.45 4.19
N ILE A 89 7.24 2.30 4.66
CA ILE A 89 7.58 3.57 5.30
C ILE A 89 8.51 3.35 6.51
N PHE A 90 8.15 2.44 7.40
CA PHE A 90 8.91 2.23 8.62
C PHE A 90 10.22 1.47 8.43
N LYS A 91 10.35 0.65 7.37
CA LYS A 91 11.48 -0.26 7.23
C LYS A 91 12.06 -0.29 5.82
N THR A 92 11.31 -0.80 4.85
CA THR A 92 11.93 -1.27 3.59
C THR A 92 12.04 -0.22 2.49
N ALA A 93 11.30 0.88 2.55
CA ALA A 93 11.28 1.85 1.46
C ALA A 93 12.63 2.52 1.27
N GLU A 94 13.07 2.59 0.03
CA GLU A 94 14.21 3.39 -0.39
C GLU A 94 13.72 4.37 -1.45
N PHE A 95 14.04 5.65 -1.27
CA PHE A 95 13.63 6.71 -2.18
C PHE A 95 14.86 7.44 -2.71
N GLU A 96 14.92 7.55 -4.03
CA GLU A 96 15.93 8.33 -4.73
C GLU A 96 15.26 9.48 -5.49
N LEU A 97 15.89 10.65 -5.41
CA LEU A 97 15.46 11.87 -6.08
C LEU A 97 15.84 11.81 -7.57
N LEU A 98 15.01 12.42 -8.42
CA LEU A 98 15.32 12.58 -9.84
C LEU A 98 15.73 14.04 -10.10
N ASP A 99 16.86 14.24 -10.79
CA ASP A 99 17.52 15.56 -10.94
C ASP A 99 16.64 16.68 -11.51
N ARG A 100 15.57 16.35 -12.23
CA ARG A 100 14.70 17.32 -12.94
C ARG A 100 13.22 17.15 -12.66
N ASP A 101 12.86 16.28 -11.71
CA ASP A 101 11.47 15.98 -11.39
C ASP A 101 11.29 15.97 -9.87
N ASP A 102 10.68 17.04 -9.36
CA ASP A 102 10.43 17.18 -7.93
C ASP A 102 9.12 16.51 -7.48
N ARG A 103 8.38 15.85 -8.39
CA ARG A 103 7.13 15.13 -8.12
C ARG A 103 7.19 13.64 -8.44
N THR A 104 8.34 13.12 -8.81
CA THR A 104 8.56 11.69 -9.00
C THR A 104 9.74 11.19 -8.17
N LEU A 105 9.57 10.04 -7.53
CA LEU A 105 10.63 9.32 -6.84
C LEU A 105 10.91 7.99 -7.54
N LEU A 106 12.17 7.56 -7.53
CA LEU A 106 12.50 6.17 -7.75
C LEU A 106 12.34 5.44 -6.40
N PHE A 107 11.51 4.40 -6.39
CA PHE A 107 11.17 3.65 -5.18
C PHE A 107 11.67 2.20 -5.28
N ALA A 108 12.39 1.78 -4.25
CA ALA A 108 12.84 0.40 -4.01
C ALA A 108 12.28 -0.15 -2.69
N GLY A 109 12.40 -1.47 -2.49
CA GLY A 109 12.02 -2.12 -1.24
C GLY A 109 10.51 -2.37 -1.08
N GLN A 110 9.82 -2.63 -2.19
CA GLN A 110 8.43 -3.09 -2.21
C GLN A 110 8.21 -4.29 -1.28
N ALA A 111 7.26 -4.19 -0.35
CA ALA A 111 6.86 -5.31 0.48
C ALA A 111 5.82 -6.19 -0.24
N LYS A 112 5.72 -7.46 0.17
CA LYS A 112 4.81 -8.47 -0.43
C LYS A 112 5.07 -8.68 -1.93
N LYS A 113 6.34 -8.81 -2.34
CA LYS A 113 6.69 -9.29 -3.69
C LYS A 113 6.12 -10.72 -3.86
N SER A 114 5.36 -10.96 -4.91
CA SER A 114 4.89 -12.30 -5.30
C SER A 114 5.75 -12.77 -6.46
N PHE A 115 6.65 -13.74 -6.23
CA PHE A 115 7.59 -14.30 -7.24
C PHE A 115 8.57 -13.25 -7.82
N PRO A 116 9.69 -13.64 -8.50
CA PRO A 116 10.75 -12.68 -8.80
C PRO A 116 10.20 -11.62 -9.76
N CYS A 117 10.05 -10.40 -9.23
CA CYS A 117 9.65 -9.24 -9.99
C CYS A 117 10.94 -8.55 -10.43
N ASP A 118 11.16 -8.49 -11.74
CA ASP A 118 12.44 -8.14 -12.38
C ASP A 118 12.95 -6.71 -12.11
N ALA A 119 12.14 -5.83 -11.52
CA ALA A 119 12.53 -4.47 -11.19
C ALA A 119 12.66 -4.29 -9.67
N ASP A 120 13.89 -4.14 -9.19
CA ASP A 120 14.16 -3.82 -7.79
C ASP A 120 13.71 -2.40 -7.40
N ALA A 121 13.63 -1.51 -8.38
CA ALA A 121 13.16 -0.14 -8.22
C ALA A 121 12.28 0.32 -9.39
N TYR A 122 11.31 1.20 -9.12
CA TYR A 122 10.42 1.76 -10.14
C TYR A 122 9.95 3.17 -9.78
N ARG A 123 9.57 3.95 -10.79
CA ARG A 123 9.14 5.35 -10.60
C ARG A 123 7.73 5.42 -10.03
N ILE A 124 7.53 6.29 -9.04
CA ILE A 124 6.23 6.60 -8.46
C ILE A 124 5.99 8.12 -8.47
N PRO A 125 4.79 8.59 -8.85
CA PRO A 125 4.42 9.99 -8.66
C PRO A 125 4.22 10.29 -7.17
N THR A 126 4.33 11.56 -6.80
CA THR A 126 4.19 12.01 -5.41
C THR A 126 3.28 13.22 -5.33
N LEU A 127 2.47 13.29 -4.26
CA LEU A 127 1.52 14.39 -4.03
C LEU A 127 2.18 15.60 -3.33
N ALA A 128 3.40 15.42 -2.81
CA ALA A 128 4.22 16.46 -2.18
C ALA A 128 5.59 16.56 -2.89
N LYS A 129 6.41 17.58 -2.58
CA LYS A 129 7.77 17.67 -3.12
C LYS A 129 8.59 16.44 -2.69
N SER A 130 9.25 15.81 -3.65
CA SER A 130 10.05 14.59 -3.49
C SER A 130 11.14 14.76 -2.43
N SER A 131 11.80 15.93 -2.39
CA SER A 131 12.80 16.25 -1.37
C SER A 131 12.23 16.30 0.05
N ALA A 132 11.02 16.81 0.23
CA ALA A 132 10.35 16.85 1.53
C ALA A 132 9.98 15.44 2.00
N ILE A 133 9.59 14.56 1.08
CA ILE A 133 9.27 13.15 1.36
C ILE A 133 10.51 12.40 1.82
N VAL A 134 11.62 12.51 1.08
CA VAL A 134 12.90 11.86 1.43
C VAL A 134 13.42 12.36 2.78
N ALA A 135 13.41 13.68 3.00
CA ALA A 135 13.81 14.26 4.27
C ALA A 135 12.89 13.81 5.43
N GLY A 136 11.58 13.73 5.18
CA GLY A 136 10.60 13.23 6.12
C GLY A 136 10.83 11.78 6.51
N LEU A 137 11.09 10.91 5.52
CA LEU A 137 11.36 9.49 5.76
C LEU A 137 12.60 9.29 6.62
N ARG A 138 13.68 10.02 6.32
CA ARG A 138 14.90 10.00 7.12
C ARG A 138 14.63 10.38 8.58
N ARG A 139 13.98 11.53 8.82
CA ARG A 139 13.63 11.99 10.18
C ARG A 139 12.68 11.04 10.91
N LEU A 140 11.82 10.32 10.18
CA LEU A 140 10.97 9.30 10.76
C LEU A 140 11.82 8.14 11.27
N ARG A 141 12.71 7.61 10.43
CA ARG A 141 13.55 6.44 10.75
C ARG A 141 14.61 6.74 11.80
N ASP A 142 15.13 7.97 11.84
CA ASP A 142 16.01 8.43 12.93
C ASP A 142 15.31 8.35 14.30
N ARG A 143 13.97 8.48 14.35
CA ARG A 143 13.16 8.44 15.58
C ARG A 143 12.49 7.09 15.83
N LYS A 144 12.28 6.30 14.77
CA LYS A 144 11.58 5.01 14.77
C LYS A 144 12.31 4.02 13.87
N CYS A 145 13.54 3.70 14.24
CA CYS A 145 14.33 2.70 13.54
C CYS A 145 13.72 1.29 13.70
N ALA A 146 13.64 0.56 12.60
CA ALA A 146 13.00 -0.75 12.48
C ALA A 146 13.94 -1.82 11.92
N ASP A 147 15.22 -1.50 11.80
CA ASP A 147 16.19 -2.31 11.06
C ASP A 147 16.34 -3.70 11.69
N ASP A 148 16.37 -3.76 13.03
CA ASP A 148 16.46 -4.98 13.82
C ASP A 148 15.12 -5.71 14.02
N MET A 149 14.02 -5.18 13.48
CA MET A 149 12.68 -5.74 13.67
C MET A 149 12.21 -6.45 12.42
N ASP A 150 11.74 -7.70 12.52
CA ASP A 150 11.04 -8.34 11.43
C ASP A 150 9.69 -7.65 11.10
N ASN A 151 9.09 -8.00 9.96
CA ASN A 151 7.86 -7.37 9.51
C ASN A 151 6.68 -7.58 10.48
N LYS A 152 6.63 -8.70 11.21
CA LYS A 152 5.58 -8.99 12.19
C LYS A 152 5.77 -8.14 13.43
N GLN A 153 7.00 -7.98 13.90
CA GLN A 153 7.36 -7.15 15.05
C GLN A 153 7.04 -5.68 14.79
N VAL A 154 7.39 -5.15 13.61
CA VAL A 154 7.01 -3.78 13.22
C VAL A 154 5.49 -3.59 13.27
N ASN A 155 4.74 -4.53 12.68
CA ASN A 155 3.29 -4.45 12.69
C ASN A 155 2.71 -4.53 14.11
N LEU A 156 3.17 -5.47 14.93
CA LEU A 156 2.71 -5.63 16.31
C LEU A 156 2.97 -4.37 17.14
N LYS A 157 4.16 -3.77 16.99
CA LYS A 157 4.60 -2.64 17.78
C LYS A 157 3.91 -1.32 17.39
N TRP A 158 3.68 -1.10 16.09
CA TRP A 158 3.35 0.23 15.58
C TRP A 158 1.99 0.34 14.91
N SER A 159 1.32 -0.75 14.55
CA SER A 159 0.01 -0.70 13.87
C SER A 159 -1.02 0.11 14.63
N ASN A 160 -1.14 -0.07 15.96
CA ASN A 160 -2.12 0.67 16.76
C ASN A 160 -1.86 2.19 16.77
N SER A 161 -0.59 2.59 16.92
CA SER A 161 -0.22 4.01 16.91
C SER A 161 -0.38 4.64 15.52
N ALA A 162 0.01 3.91 14.47
CA ALA A 162 -0.16 4.32 13.09
C ALA A 162 -1.65 4.44 12.68
N ASN A 163 -2.50 3.51 13.14
CA ASN A 163 -3.94 3.58 12.92
C ASN A 163 -4.59 4.72 13.72
N THR A 164 -4.11 5.02 14.93
CA THR A 164 -4.58 6.17 15.69
C THR A 164 -4.23 7.48 14.98
N ALA A 165 -3.02 7.59 14.42
CA ALA A 165 -2.63 8.71 13.57
C ALA A 165 -3.49 8.83 12.31
N ALA A 166 -3.78 7.71 11.64
CA ALA A 166 -4.65 7.69 10.47
C ALA A 166 -6.06 8.20 10.79
N ARG A 167 -6.62 7.85 11.96
CA ARG A 167 -7.94 8.36 12.39
C ARG A 167 -7.94 9.85 12.72
N ARG A 168 -6.83 10.38 13.25
CA ARG A 168 -6.70 11.84 13.43
C ARG A 168 -6.74 12.58 12.09
N LEU A 169 -6.05 12.02 11.08
CA LEU A 169 -5.94 12.63 9.75
C LEU A 169 -7.21 12.47 8.90
N LEU A 170 -7.87 11.30 8.99
CA LEU A 170 -8.95 10.92 8.07
C LEU A 170 -10.33 10.85 8.73
N GLY A 171 -10.41 10.93 10.05
CA GLY A 171 -11.60 10.65 10.83
C GLY A 171 -11.72 9.19 11.29
N ASP A 172 -12.72 8.92 12.13
CA ASP A 172 -12.96 7.60 12.70
C ASP A 172 -13.34 6.55 11.65
N GLY A 173 -13.00 5.29 11.94
CA GLY A 173 -13.22 4.16 11.03
C GLY A 173 -12.12 3.94 9.99
N HIS A 174 -11.23 4.91 9.80
CA HIS A 174 -10.10 4.80 8.89
C HIS A 174 -8.85 4.21 9.54
N HIS A 175 -8.03 3.58 8.72
CA HIS A 175 -6.80 2.92 9.13
C HIS A 175 -5.65 3.30 8.20
N PHE A 176 -4.42 3.02 8.60
CA PHE A 176 -3.23 3.40 7.81
C PHE A 176 -3.29 2.87 6.37
N HIS A 177 -3.88 1.68 6.16
CA HIS A 177 -3.96 1.08 4.83
C HIS A 177 -4.88 1.87 3.87
N ASP A 178 -5.83 2.66 4.38
CA ASP A 178 -6.73 3.47 3.54
C ASP A 178 -5.97 4.62 2.86
N LEU A 179 -4.90 5.14 3.47
CA LEU A 179 -4.05 6.21 2.90
C LEU A 179 -3.55 5.85 1.49
N ARG A 180 -3.22 4.58 1.28
CA ARG A 180 -2.75 4.07 -0.02
C ARG A 180 -3.85 4.07 -1.07
N ALA A 181 -5.10 3.80 -0.69
CA ALA A 181 -6.23 3.87 -1.60
C ALA A 181 -6.55 5.33 -1.97
N ILE A 182 -6.52 6.22 -0.98
CA ILE A 182 -6.72 7.66 -1.16
C ILE A 182 -5.66 8.24 -2.09
N TYR A 183 -4.38 7.94 -1.84
CA TYR A 183 -3.27 8.31 -2.72
C TYR A 183 -3.53 7.90 -4.17
N ALA A 184 -3.94 6.65 -4.39
CA ALA A 184 -4.13 6.13 -5.74
C ALA A 184 -5.22 6.90 -6.50
N VAL A 185 -6.31 7.25 -5.83
CA VAL A 185 -7.40 8.02 -6.43
C VAL A 185 -6.99 9.47 -6.68
N ILE A 186 -6.34 10.13 -5.72
CA ILE A 186 -5.87 11.52 -5.88
C ILE A 186 -4.82 11.61 -7.00
N SER A 187 -3.81 10.74 -6.98
CA SER A 187 -2.75 10.74 -7.99
C SER A 187 -3.25 10.35 -9.37
N PHE A 188 -4.24 9.45 -9.46
CA PHE A 188 -4.93 9.20 -10.72
C PHE A 188 -5.61 10.49 -11.20
N ASN A 189 -6.53 11.08 -10.44
CA ASN A 189 -7.24 12.32 -10.86
C ASN A 189 -6.29 13.49 -11.20
N ALA A 190 -5.16 13.62 -10.51
CA ALA A 190 -4.17 14.67 -10.78
C ALA A 190 -3.45 14.52 -12.14
N THR A 191 -3.55 13.35 -12.78
CA THR A 191 -2.91 13.06 -14.09
C THR A 191 -3.89 13.13 -15.26
N LEU A 192 -5.06 13.77 -15.07
CA LEU A 192 -6.05 13.94 -16.12
C LEU A 192 -5.50 14.80 -17.27
N PRO A 193 -5.89 14.53 -18.53
CA PRO A 193 -6.77 13.43 -18.99
C PRO A 193 -6.04 12.07 -19.08
N HIS A 194 -6.78 10.96 -18.97
CA HIS A 194 -6.19 9.62 -18.99
C HIS A 194 -6.40 8.89 -20.31
N SER A 195 -5.37 8.14 -20.74
CA SER A 195 -5.45 7.12 -21.80
C SER A 195 -5.47 5.69 -21.23
N PHE A 196 -5.47 5.54 -19.91
CA PHE A 196 -5.38 4.27 -19.19
C PHE A 196 -6.41 4.19 -18.06
N SER A 197 -6.77 2.98 -17.65
CA SER A 197 -7.72 2.77 -16.55
C SER A 197 -7.05 2.97 -15.17
N LEU A 198 -7.86 3.29 -14.17
CA LEU A 198 -7.42 3.37 -12.76
C LEU A 198 -6.71 2.08 -12.32
N ASN A 199 -7.18 0.91 -12.77
CA ASN A 199 -6.57 -0.37 -12.43
C ASN A 199 -5.16 -0.53 -13.01
N ALA A 200 -4.97 -0.10 -14.26
CA ALA A 200 -3.65 -0.12 -14.90
C ALA A 200 -2.68 0.86 -14.21
N PHE A 201 -3.17 2.05 -13.86
CA PHE A 201 -2.40 3.04 -13.10
C PHE A 201 -1.98 2.51 -11.73
N VAL A 202 -2.94 2.00 -10.95
CA VAL A 202 -2.73 1.38 -9.65
C VAL A 202 -1.72 0.23 -9.74
N ALA A 203 -1.85 -0.66 -10.73
CA ALA A 203 -0.93 -1.79 -10.89
C ALA A 203 0.51 -1.30 -11.03
N LYS A 204 0.73 -0.28 -11.86
CA LYS A 204 2.04 0.32 -12.12
C LYS A 204 2.59 1.07 -10.91
N VAL A 205 1.81 1.95 -10.31
CA VAL A 205 2.29 2.85 -9.23
C VAL A 205 2.37 2.13 -7.88
N LEU A 206 1.48 1.18 -7.61
CA LEU A 206 1.44 0.45 -6.34
C LEU A 206 2.24 -0.89 -6.39
N GLY A 207 2.70 -1.32 -7.56
CA GLY A 207 3.43 -2.57 -7.73
C GLY A 207 2.55 -3.77 -7.38
N HIS A 208 1.32 -3.81 -7.90
CA HIS A 208 0.42 -4.96 -7.74
C HIS A 208 0.60 -5.93 -8.92
N ALA A 209 0.75 -7.23 -8.63
CA ALA A 209 0.85 -8.27 -9.65
C ALA A 209 -0.50 -8.64 -10.30
N GLY A 210 -1.63 -8.10 -9.82
CA GLY A 210 -2.96 -8.46 -10.31
C GLY A 210 -4.02 -7.37 -10.13
N LEU A 211 -5.09 -7.46 -10.93
CA LEU A 211 -6.15 -6.44 -11.09
C LEU A 211 -7.23 -6.45 -9.99
N ASN A 212 -7.20 -7.39 -9.03
CA ASN A 212 -8.31 -7.66 -8.10
C ASN A 212 -8.50 -6.66 -6.93
N ASN A 213 -7.75 -5.56 -6.87
CA ASN A 213 -7.85 -4.58 -5.76
C ASN A 213 -8.76 -3.37 -6.08
N SER A 214 -9.42 -3.38 -7.24
CA SER A 214 -10.22 -2.28 -7.80
C SER A 214 -11.33 -1.76 -6.88
N LEU A 215 -11.97 -2.64 -6.10
CA LEU A 215 -13.10 -2.31 -5.22
C LEU A 215 -12.75 -1.37 -4.04
N ASN A 216 -11.48 -1.30 -3.64
CA ASN A 216 -11.09 -0.38 -2.56
C ASN A 216 -11.07 1.09 -3.00
N TYR A 217 -11.02 1.35 -4.31
CA TYR A 217 -10.89 2.71 -4.85
C TYR A 217 -12.23 3.32 -5.25
N THR A 218 -13.23 2.49 -5.58
CA THR A 218 -14.56 2.94 -6.01
C THR A 218 -15.37 3.61 -4.89
N SER A 219 -14.98 3.43 -3.62
CA SER A 219 -15.62 4.04 -2.45
C SER A 219 -15.03 5.41 -2.08
N ILE A 220 -14.06 5.93 -2.83
CA ILE A 220 -13.41 7.20 -2.53
C ILE A 220 -13.79 8.22 -3.61
N HIS A 221 -14.39 9.33 -3.20
CA HIS A 221 -14.69 10.46 -4.05
C HIS A 221 -13.82 11.64 -3.64
N VAL A 222 -13.12 12.21 -4.62
CA VAL A 222 -12.24 13.34 -4.42
C VAL A 222 -12.94 14.59 -4.97
N ASN A 223 -12.98 15.64 -4.15
CA ASN A 223 -13.44 16.97 -4.51
C ASN A 223 -12.29 17.98 -4.49
#